data_AF-A0A1E7F7M4-F1
#
_entry.id   AF-A0A1E7F7M4-F1
#
_cell.length_a   1.000
_cell.length_b   1.000
_cell.length_c   1.000
_cell.angle_alpha   90.00
_cell.angle_beta   90.00
_cell.angle_gamma   90.00
#
_symmetry.space_group_name_H-M   'P 1'
#
loop_
_entity.id
_entity.type
_entity.pdbx_description
1 polymer ?
#
loop_
_entity_poly.entity_id
_entity_poly.type
_entity_poly.pdbx_seq_one_letter_code
_entity_poly.pdbx_strand_id
1 'polypeptide(L)'
;MKVDYPTTPFLSWSAARGISTPLQLVCDDITNYRSMRIPSTSTVQTLTSESTSTEGLVNVVEVPLDACIVGKDLPALVEKLKHEKSLGDSSFYAPWLDTFPTLDDFKGMPRFWDKDRLDFVSKFDGGQLNGRVGIDRARISQCDDPWALAIVDSRTNYLPDETYSLTPMLDMFNHNPTYKTSARVEESKRLMLDDQVFGFFKGGNDDQRKAGDEIFVSYGEFDNVELLSNYGFCTVENPSNIEQVKVRSLAMGTNPTILIVDSEGSIDNIFNMMSLDSLRISLASEEELEKYEGEGSGKISEANEIEMYALIAGELEEAVYDAGAGAKEATLRDDLLLSIYLQGRQRTLECGLNALKTKYPEVF
;
A
#
# COMPACT_ATOMS: atom_id res chain seq x y z
N MET A 1 -27.00 -1.35 12.52
CA MET A 1 -27.39 0.01 12.96
C MET A 1 -26.32 0.91 12.38
N LYS A 2 -26.64 1.84 11.46
CA LYS A 2 -25.63 2.76 10.90
C LYS A 2 -25.14 3.65 12.04
N VAL A 3 -23.84 3.64 12.30
CA VAL A 3 -23.21 4.58 13.23
C VAL A 3 -22.99 5.86 12.44
N ASP A 4 -23.68 6.93 12.83
CA ASP A 4 -23.44 8.26 12.31
C ASP A 4 -22.12 8.75 12.94
N TYR A 5 -21.11 9.09 12.15
CA TYR A 5 -19.81 9.54 12.65
C TYR A 5 -19.89 11.04 12.92
N PRO A 6 -19.99 11.51 14.18
CA PRO A 6 -20.20 12.92 14.44
C PRO A 6 -18.91 13.69 14.13
N THR A 7 -18.85 14.33 12.96
CA THR A 7 -17.68 15.13 12.55
C THR A 7 -17.58 16.44 13.33
N THR A 8 -18.70 16.98 13.83
CA THR A 8 -18.72 18.28 14.51
C THR A 8 -17.96 18.30 15.85
N PRO A 9 -18.14 17.32 16.77
CA PRO A 9 -17.31 17.20 17.97
C PRO A 9 -15.82 17.07 17.66
N PHE A 10 -15.46 16.25 16.67
CA PHE A 10 -14.07 16.08 16.24
C PHE A 10 -13.44 17.38 15.73
N LEU A 11 -14.14 18.13 14.86
CA LEU A 11 -13.66 19.40 14.33
C LEU A 11 -13.49 20.45 15.44
N SER A 12 -14.42 20.49 16.39
CA SER A 12 -14.34 21.40 17.54
C SER A 12 -13.17 21.06 18.45
N TRP A 13 -12.95 19.77 18.73
CA TRP A 13 -11.79 19.29 19.46
C TRP A 13 -10.49 19.63 18.74
N SER A 14 -10.42 19.37 17.43
CA SER A 14 -9.24 19.65 16.60
C SER A 14 -8.84 21.12 16.66
N ALA A 15 -9.79 22.04 16.46
CA ALA A 15 -9.54 23.48 16.57
C ALA A 15 -9.05 23.87 17.98
N ALA A 16 -9.63 23.29 19.03
CA ALA A 16 -9.21 23.53 20.41
C ALA A 16 -7.84 22.92 20.77
N ARG A 17 -7.29 22.03 19.93
CA ARG A 17 -5.93 21.47 20.02
C ARG A 17 -4.93 22.23 19.15
N GLY A 18 -5.35 23.27 18.44
CA GLY A 18 -4.47 23.99 17.52
C GLY A 18 -4.20 23.24 16.20
N ILE A 19 -4.98 22.20 15.90
CA ILE A 19 -4.94 21.55 14.59
C ILE A 19 -5.55 22.49 13.57
N SER A 20 -4.82 22.74 12.48
CA SER A 20 -5.24 23.68 11.43
C SER A 20 -5.27 22.97 10.08
N THR A 21 -6.28 23.27 9.27
CA THR A 21 -6.33 22.84 7.87
C THR A 21 -7.19 23.83 7.08
N PRO A 22 -6.78 24.23 5.87
CA PRO A 22 -7.62 25.04 4.99
C PRO A 22 -8.65 24.19 4.22
N LEU A 23 -8.69 22.88 4.46
CA LEU A 23 -9.58 21.92 3.81
C LEU A 23 -10.83 21.65 4.64
N GLN A 24 -11.85 21.13 3.97
CA GLN A 24 -13.09 20.68 4.59
C GLN A 24 -13.10 19.16 4.69
N LEU A 25 -13.32 18.63 5.89
CA LEU A 25 -13.66 17.22 6.08
C LEU A 25 -15.10 16.98 5.63
N VAL A 26 -15.27 16.07 4.68
CA VAL A 26 -16.58 15.65 4.15
C VAL A 26 -16.76 14.16 4.42
N CYS A 27 -17.94 13.78 4.89
CA CYS A 27 -18.35 12.38 5.06
C CYS A 27 -19.55 12.08 4.16
N ASP A 28 -19.51 10.96 3.46
CA ASP A 28 -20.62 10.45 2.65
C ASP A 28 -21.51 9.53 3.51
N ASP A 29 -22.77 9.92 3.73
CA ASP A 29 -23.72 9.23 4.62
C ASP A 29 -24.11 7.80 4.14
N ILE A 30 -23.81 7.47 2.88
CA ILE A 30 -24.16 6.18 2.29
C ILE A 30 -23.03 5.18 2.54
N THR A 31 -21.81 5.59 2.25
CA THR A 31 -20.60 4.75 2.23
C THR A 31 -19.74 4.89 3.49
N ASN A 32 -20.03 5.89 4.35
CA ASN A 32 -19.17 6.33 5.45
C ASN A 32 -17.76 6.76 4.98
N TYR A 33 -17.58 7.00 3.68
CA TYR A 33 -16.32 7.47 3.14
C TYR A 33 -16.05 8.89 3.63
N ARG A 34 -14.86 9.11 4.21
CA ARG A 34 -14.40 10.41 4.67
C ARG A 34 -13.30 10.91 3.74
N SER A 35 -13.34 12.19 3.41
CA SER A 35 -12.38 12.82 2.51
C SER A 35 -12.09 14.26 2.89
N MET A 36 -10.84 14.68 2.69
CA MET A 36 -10.43 16.07 2.81
C MET A 36 -10.61 16.76 1.45
N ARG A 37 -11.41 17.82 1.40
CA ARG A 37 -11.80 18.50 0.15
C ARG A 37 -11.51 19.99 0.18
N ILE A 38 -11.33 20.57 -1.01
CA ILE A 38 -11.28 22.02 -1.17
C ILE A 38 -12.65 22.60 -0.82
N PRO A 39 -12.75 23.59 0.09
CA PRO A 39 -14.04 24.19 0.43
C PRO A 39 -14.76 24.73 -0.81
N SER A 40 -16.08 24.56 -0.87
CA SER A 40 -16.91 25.01 -2.00
C SER A 40 -16.84 26.53 -2.26
N THR A 41 -16.43 27.30 -1.25
CA THR A 41 -16.28 28.76 -1.28
C THR A 41 -14.88 29.23 -1.66
N SER A 42 -13.90 28.33 -1.81
CA SER A 42 -12.50 28.67 -2.03
C SER A 42 -12.05 28.36 -3.46
N THR A 43 -11.15 29.16 -4.03
CA THR A 43 -10.43 28.80 -5.25
C THR A 43 -9.06 28.21 -4.89
N VAL A 44 -8.50 27.34 -5.74
CA VAL A 44 -7.17 26.74 -5.51
C VAL A 44 -6.08 27.79 -5.34
N GLN A 45 -6.22 28.94 -6.00
CA GLN A 45 -5.33 30.09 -5.85
C GLN A 45 -5.28 30.65 -4.43
N THR A 46 -6.36 30.53 -3.65
CA THR A 46 -6.38 30.96 -2.24
C THR A 46 -5.54 30.03 -1.36
N LEU A 47 -5.56 28.71 -1.64
CA LEU A 47 -4.75 27.72 -0.91
C LEU A 47 -3.25 27.90 -1.15
N THR A 48 -2.84 28.30 -2.37
CA THR A 48 -1.43 28.48 -2.73
C THR A 48 -0.87 29.83 -2.29
N SER A 49 -1.68 30.91 -2.31
CA SER A 49 -1.26 32.27 -1.98
C SER A 49 -0.94 32.51 -0.50
N GLU A 50 -1.46 31.66 0.39
CA GLU A 50 -1.21 31.74 1.84
C GLU A 50 0.00 30.89 2.28
N SER A 51 0.59 30.12 1.35
CA SER A 51 1.78 29.32 1.66
C SER A 51 3.04 30.20 1.69
N THR A 52 3.61 30.36 2.88
CA THR A 52 4.85 31.12 3.11
C THR A 52 6.12 30.33 2.76
N SER A 53 6.00 29.16 2.11
CA SER A 53 7.14 28.28 1.85
C SER A 53 7.90 28.73 0.60
N THR A 54 9.22 28.81 0.72
CA THR A 54 10.16 29.19 -0.34
C THR A 54 10.28 28.17 -1.49
N GLU A 55 9.48 27.09 -1.47
CA GLU A 55 9.58 25.95 -2.39
C GLU A 55 8.27 25.65 -3.17
N GLY A 56 7.27 26.53 -3.12
CA GLY A 56 6.00 26.33 -3.84
C GLY A 56 5.13 25.21 -3.25
N LEU A 57 5.38 24.86 -1.99
CA LEU A 57 4.67 23.81 -1.27
C LEU A 57 3.48 24.39 -0.48
N VAL A 58 2.27 23.87 -0.72
CA VAL A 58 1.05 24.26 -0.01
C VAL A 58 0.91 23.45 1.28
N ASN A 59 0.74 24.12 2.42
CA ASN A 59 0.45 23.45 3.68
C ASN A 59 -1.04 23.08 3.75
N VAL A 60 -1.35 21.79 3.79
CA VAL A 60 -2.76 21.31 3.78
C VAL A 60 -3.27 20.82 5.13
N VAL A 61 -2.39 20.59 6.10
CA VAL A 61 -2.76 20.26 7.50
C VAL A 61 -1.57 20.53 8.40
N GLU A 62 -1.83 21.05 9.59
CA GLU A 62 -0.87 21.24 10.67
C GLU A 62 -1.40 20.57 11.93
N VAL A 63 -0.61 19.68 12.51
CA VAL A 63 -0.97 18.93 13.71
C VAL A 63 0.13 19.07 14.76
N PRO A 64 -0.16 19.66 15.93
CA PRO A 64 0.74 19.63 17.07
C PRO A 64 1.01 18.20 17.55
N LEU A 65 2.27 17.85 17.83
CA LEU A 65 2.61 16.48 18.26
C LEU A 65 1.95 16.05 19.57
N ASP A 66 1.64 16.99 20.48
CA ASP A 66 0.93 16.71 21.73
C ASP A 66 -0.55 16.33 21.52
N ALA A 67 -1.10 16.59 20.33
CA ALA A 67 -2.41 16.13 19.89
C ALA A 67 -2.38 14.74 19.23
N CYS A 68 -1.20 14.15 18.99
CA CYS A 68 -1.05 12.82 18.42
C CYS A 68 -1.03 11.73 19.51
N ILE A 69 -1.27 10.47 19.11
CA ILE A 69 -0.90 9.31 19.92
C ILE A 69 0.42 8.79 19.36
N VAL A 70 1.51 8.90 20.13
CA VAL A 70 2.87 8.51 19.69
C VAL A 70 3.33 7.24 20.41
N GLY A 71 3.96 6.30 19.70
CA GLY A 71 4.53 5.07 20.23
C GLY A 71 5.94 4.84 19.68
N LYS A 72 6.83 4.27 20.49
CA LYS A 72 8.21 3.93 20.08
C LYS A 72 8.29 2.82 19.02
N ASP A 73 7.25 2.01 18.92
CA ASP A 73 7.08 0.90 17.99
C ASP A 73 5.58 0.67 17.77
N LEU A 74 5.21 -0.11 16.75
CA LEU A 74 3.81 -0.41 16.43
C LEU A 74 3.06 -1.09 17.61
N PRO A 75 3.63 -2.09 18.32
CA PRO A 75 2.97 -2.68 19.48
C PRO A 75 2.66 -1.67 20.60
N ALA A 76 3.59 -0.76 20.92
CA ALA A 76 3.35 0.29 21.90
C ALA A 76 2.23 1.24 21.46
N LEU A 77 2.14 1.54 20.17
CA LEU A 77 1.08 2.38 19.61
C LEU A 77 -0.30 1.69 19.73
N VAL A 78 -0.36 0.37 19.47
CA VAL A 78 -1.56 -0.45 19.68
C VAL A 78 -2.01 -0.41 21.13
N GLU A 79 -1.11 -0.62 22.09
CA GLU A 79 -1.46 -0.59 23.53
C GLU A 79 -1.95 0.78 23.98
N LYS A 80 -1.35 1.87 23.48
CA LYS A 80 -1.82 3.23 23.76
C LYS A 80 -3.22 3.48 23.19
N LEU A 81 -3.47 3.07 21.95
CA LEU A 81 -4.78 3.20 21.34
C LEU A 81 -5.85 2.40 22.10
N LYS A 82 -5.52 1.17 22.52
CA LYS A 82 -6.41 0.34 23.35
C LYS A 82 -6.73 1.02 24.68
N HIS A 83 -5.71 1.58 25.33
CA HIS A 83 -5.90 2.31 26.57
C HIS A 83 -6.89 3.48 26.38
N GLU A 84 -6.66 4.33 25.38
CA GLU A 84 -7.54 5.47 25.10
C GLU A 84 -8.97 5.03 24.77
N LYS A 85 -9.14 3.99 23.95
CA LYS A 85 -10.45 3.37 23.68
C LYS A 85 -11.15 2.91 24.96
N SER A 86 -10.41 2.33 25.91
CA SER A 86 -10.97 1.81 27.18
C SER A 86 -11.48 2.90 28.13
N LEU A 87 -11.01 4.14 27.96
CA LEU A 87 -11.47 5.29 28.76
C LEU A 87 -12.84 5.81 28.29
N GLY A 88 -13.31 5.42 27.09
CA GLY A 88 -14.58 5.88 26.51
C GLY A 88 -14.63 7.41 26.47
N ASP A 89 -15.76 7.98 26.89
CA ASP A 89 -15.98 9.44 26.94
C ASP A 89 -14.98 10.21 27.83
N SER A 90 -14.24 9.51 28.69
CA SER A 90 -13.19 10.12 29.52
C SER A 90 -11.84 10.23 28.81
N SER A 91 -11.68 9.62 27.62
CA SER A 91 -10.47 9.75 26.83
C SER A 91 -10.30 11.19 26.34
N PHE A 92 -9.06 11.67 26.40
CA PHE A 92 -8.68 12.93 25.76
C PHE A 92 -8.98 12.94 24.26
N TYR A 93 -8.89 11.77 23.62
CA TYR A 93 -9.07 11.57 22.19
C TYR A 93 -10.49 11.10 21.83
N ALA A 94 -11.44 11.03 22.78
CA ALA A 94 -12.79 10.51 22.53
C ALA A 94 -13.44 11.11 21.27
N PRO A 95 -13.44 12.45 21.04
CA PRO A 95 -14.02 13.02 19.83
C PRO A 95 -13.38 12.55 18.52
N TRP A 96 -12.10 12.17 18.55
CA TRP A 96 -11.38 11.65 17.38
C TRP A 96 -11.57 10.14 17.25
N LEU A 97 -11.51 9.37 18.35
CA LEU A 97 -11.78 7.94 18.34
C LEU A 97 -13.20 7.62 17.85
N ASP A 98 -14.17 8.48 18.16
CA ASP A 98 -15.54 8.38 17.65
C ASP A 98 -15.63 8.51 16.13
N THR A 99 -14.59 9.00 15.46
CA THR A 99 -14.51 9.06 13.99
C THR A 99 -13.88 7.80 13.38
N PHE A 100 -13.29 6.92 14.18
CA PHE A 100 -12.57 5.77 13.63
C PHE A 100 -13.52 4.75 13.01
N PRO A 101 -13.11 4.10 11.90
CA PRO A 101 -13.87 2.99 11.35
C PRO A 101 -14.07 1.89 12.40
N THR A 102 -15.20 1.20 12.30
CA THR A 102 -15.46 -0.01 13.09
C THR A 102 -14.68 -1.20 12.54
N LEU A 103 -14.63 -2.31 13.30
CA LEU A 103 -13.99 -3.53 12.82
C LEU A 103 -14.64 -4.07 11.52
N ASP A 104 -15.94 -3.85 11.35
CA ASP A 104 -16.66 -4.29 10.16
C ASP A 104 -16.20 -3.57 8.88
N ASP A 105 -15.75 -2.33 9.00
CA ASP A 105 -15.23 -1.54 7.88
C ASP A 105 -13.87 -2.09 7.37
N PHE A 106 -13.18 -2.90 8.18
CA PHE A 106 -11.91 -3.52 7.81
C PHE A 106 -12.04 -4.87 7.09
N LYS A 107 -13.26 -5.34 6.80
CA LYS A 107 -13.49 -6.60 6.05
C LYS A 107 -12.87 -6.64 4.66
N GLY A 108 -12.41 -5.50 4.13
CA GLY A 108 -11.57 -5.43 2.95
C GLY A 108 -10.20 -6.07 3.13
N MET A 109 -9.65 -6.11 4.35
CA MET A 109 -8.32 -6.67 4.59
C MET A 109 -8.33 -8.22 4.62
N PRO A 110 -7.42 -8.89 3.88
CA PRO A 110 -7.31 -10.34 3.80
C PRO A 110 -7.27 -11.09 5.13
N ARG A 111 -6.70 -10.48 6.17
CA ARG A 111 -6.64 -11.07 7.52
C ARG A 111 -8.01 -11.32 8.16
N PHE A 112 -9.06 -10.66 7.67
CA PHE A 112 -10.44 -10.81 8.14
C PHE A 112 -11.31 -11.62 7.17
N TRP A 113 -10.73 -12.13 6.09
CA TRP A 113 -11.48 -12.95 5.14
C TRP A 113 -11.66 -14.36 5.67
N ASP A 114 -12.75 -14.99 5.26
CA ASP A 114 -12.94 -16.41 5.48
C ASP A 114 -11.97 -17.25 4.63
N LYS A 115 -11.88 -18.53 4.99
CA LYS A 115 -11.03 -19.48 4.30
C LYS A 115 -11.43 -19.66 2.84
N ASP A 116 -12.72 -19.63 2.53
CA ASP A 116 -13.22 -19.88 1.18
C ASP A 116 -12.78 -18.79 0.20
N ARG A 117 -12.77 -17.53 0.65
CA ARG A 117 -12.28 -16.38 -0.13
C ARG A 117 -10.76 -16.43 -0.31
N LEU A 118 -10.01 -16.82 0.72
CA LEU A 118 -8.55 -17.00 0.63
C LEU A 118 -8.16 -18.19 -0.27
N ASP A 119 -8.88 -19.31 -0.17
CA ASP A 119 -8.67 -20.49 -1.01
C ASP A 119 -9.08 -20.21 -2.47
N PHE A 120 -10.06 -19.33 -2.70
CA PHE A 120 -10.43 -18.86 -4.02
C PHE A 120 -9.30 -18.06 -4.67
N VAL A 121 -8.83 -16.98 -4.04
CA VAL A 121 -7.78 -16.12 -4.63
C VAL A 121 -6.46 -16.87 -4.82
N SER A 122 -6.14 -17.81 -3.92
CA SER A 122 -4.92 -18.63 -3.98
C SER A 122 -4.78 -19.46 -5.26
N LYS A 123 -5.89 -19.71 -5.97
CA LYS A 123 -5.89 -20.42 -7.26
C LYS A 123 -5.42 -19.55 -8.43
N PHE A 124 -5.48 -18.23 -8.28
CA PHE A 124 -5.29 -17.27 -9.36
C PHE A 124 -4.12 -16.31 -9.13
N ASP A 125 -3.63 -16.18 -7.89
CA ASP A 125 -2.50 -15.31 -7.53
C ASP A 125 -1.21 -16.10 -7.21
N GLY A 126 -1.20 -17.41 -7.46
CA GLY A 126 -0.07 -18.28 -7.11
C GLY A 126 0.17 -18.44 -5.59
N GLY A 127 -0.82 -18.07 -4.77
CA GLY A 127 -0.78 -18.11 -3.30
C GLY A 127 -0.04 -16.93 -2.66
N GLN A 128 0.23 -15.85 -3.41
CA GLN A 128 0.97 -14.67 -2.93
C GLN A 128 0.27 -14.02 -1.72
N LEU A 129 -1.02 -13.75 -1.84
CA LEU A 129 -1.79 -13.10 -0.78
C LEU A 129 -1.91 -13.99 0.47
N ASN A 130 -2.10 -15.30 0.27
CA ASN A 130 -2.15 -16.25 1.37
C ASN A 130 -0.79 -16.38 2.08
N GLY A 131 0.32 -16.31 1.32
CA GLY A 131 1.67 -16.21 1.88
C GLY A 131 1.82 -14.99 2.77
N ARG A 132 1.36 -13.82 2.32
CA ARG A 132 1.36 -12.57 3.11
C ARG A 132 0.52 -12.70 4.39
N VAL A 133 -0.71 -13.21 4.28
CA VAL A 133 -1.58 -13.45 5.45
C VAL A 133 -0.93 -14.42 6.44
N GLY A 134 -0.20 -15.43 5.95
CA GLY A 134 0.58 -16.35 6.77
C GLY A 134 1.66 -15.65 7.60
N ILE A 135 2.40 -14.72 7.01
CA ILE A 135 3.41 -13.88 7.69
C ILE A 135 2.72 -12.99 8.73
N ASP A 136 1.66 -12.29 8.33
CA ASP A 136 0.92 -11.38 9.21
C ASP A 136 0.29 -12.11 10.41
N ARG A 137 -0.08 -13.39 10.28
CA ARG A 137 -0.67 -14.19 11.35
C ARG A 137 0.22 -14.24 12.60
N ALA A 138 1.55 -14.31 12.44
CA ALA A 138 2.48 -14.33 13.56
C ALA A 138 2.39 -13.02 14.36
N ARG A 139 2.31 -11.87 13.67
CA ARG A 139 2.17 -10.54 14.27
C ARG A 139 0.78 -10.35 14.89
N ILE A 140 -0.28 -10.74 14.18
CA ILE A 140 -1.67 -10.65 14.65
C ILE A 140 -1.87 -11.50 15.91
N SER A 141 -1.26 -12.69 15.99
CA SER A 141 -1.40 -13.58 17.15
C SER A 141 -0.87 -13.00 18.47
N GLN A 142 -0.06 -11.94 18.38
CA GLN A 142 0.49 -11.22 19.54
C GLN A 142 -0.41 -10.06 20.01
N CYS A 143 -1.47 -9.73 19.26
CA CYS A 143 -2.41 -8.66 19.59
C CYS A 143 -3.82 -9.24 19.86
N ASP A 144 -4.42 -8.85 20.98
CA ASP A 144 -5.75 -9.27 21.42
C ASP A 144 -6.89 -8.32 21.00
N ASP A 145 -6.58 -7.13 20.45
CA ASP A 145 -7.57 -6.21 19.87
C ASP A 145 -7.34 -6.05 18.35
N PRO A 146 -8.07 -6.83 17.51
CA PRO A 146 -7.93 -6.77 16.06
C PRO A 146 -8.32 -5.41 15.46
N TRP A 147 -9.18 -4.64 16.13
CA TRP A 147 -9.55 -3.30 15.69
C TRP A 147 -8.39 -2.32 15.88
N ALA A 148 -7.75 -2.34 17.05
CA ALA A 148 -6.63 -1.45 17.34
C ALA A 148 -5.47 -1.72 16.38
N LEU A 149 -5.18 -3.00 16.10
CA LEU A 149 -4.16 -3.39 15.13
C LEU A 149 -4.51 -2.89 13.71
N ALA A 150 -5.76 -3.05 13.26
CA ALA A 150 -6.17 -2.58 11.93
C ALA A 150 -6.10 -1.05 11.81
N ILE A 151 -6.44 -0.31 12.86
CA ILE A 151 -6.27 1.15 12.91
C ILE A 151 -4.79 1.52 12.79
N VAL A 152 -3.94 0.90 13.59
CA VAL A 152 -2.49 1.16 13.55
C VAL A 152 -1.91 0.84 12.18
N ASP A 153 -2.25 -0.31 11.59
CA ASP A 153 -1.74 -0.69 10.27
C ASP A 153 -2.16 0.26 9.15
N SER A 154 -3.37 0.84 9.24
CA SER A 154 -3.95 1.66 8.17
C SER A 154 -3.78 3.17 8.34
N ARG A 155 -3.39 3.66 9.52
CA ARG A 155 -3.40 5.11 9.84
C ARG A 155 -2.11 5.63 10.49
N THR A 156 -1.13 4.77 10.73
CA THR A 156 0.11 5.17 11.38
C THR A 156 1.04 5.91 10.43
N ASN A 157 1.74 6.91 10.97
CA ASN A 157 2.80 7.65 10.31
C ASN A 157 4.13 7.35 10.99
N TYR A 158 5.21 7.38 10.22
CA TYR A 158 6.56 7.30 10.75
C TYR A 158 7.12 8.71 10.94
N LEU A 159 7.59 9.00 12.14
CA LEU A 159 8.14 10.30 12.51
C LEU A 159 9.68 10.33 12.33
N PRO A 160 10.29 11.51 12.14
CA PRO A 160 11.73 11.64 11.91
C PRO A 160 12.61 11.16 13.07
N ASP A 161 12.06 11.06 14.28
CA ASP A 161 12.74 10.57 15.48
C ASP A 161 12.66 9.04 15.65
N GLU A 162 12.34 8.33 14.57
CA GLU A 162 12.18 6.88 14.51
C GLU A 162 11.01 6.33 15.34
N THR A 163 10.04 7.18 15.68
CA THR A 163 8.80 6.77 16.35
C THR A 163 7.62 6.69 15.39
N TYR A 164 6.50 6.19 15.89
CA TYR A 164 5.25 6.01 15.15
C TYR A 164 4.15 6.85 15.77
N SER A 165 3.27 7.43 14.93
CA SER A 165 2.13 8.19 15.42
C SER A 165 0.83 7.89 14.70
N LEU A 166 -0.26 7.87 15.47
CA LEU A 166 -1.59 8.18 14.92
C LEU A 166 -1.75 9.69 14.99
N THR A 167 -2.07 10.30 13.85
CA THR A 167 -2.07 11.75 13.68
C THR A 167 -3.47 12.21 13.29
N PRO A 168 -4.20 12.92 14.17
CA PRO A 168 -5.55 13.38 13.86
C PRO A 168 -5.57 14.31 12.66
N MET A 169 -6.69 14.32 11.93
CA MET A 169 -6.93 15.07 10.69
C MET A 169 -6.11 14.57 9.49
N LEU A 170 -4.87 14.19 9.71
CA LEU A 170 -4.06 13.56 8.69
C LEU A 170 -4.64 12.20 8.26
N ASP A 171 -5.07 11.39 9.20
CA ASP A 171 -5.64 10.08 8.92
C ASP A 171 -6.97 10.13 8.11
N MET A 172 -7.44 11.33 7.77
CA MET A 172 -8.61 11.59 6.92
C MET A 172 -8.26 11.82 5.44
N PHE A 173 -6.97 11.94 5.09
CA PHE A 173 -6.54 12.02 3.70
C PHE A 173 -6.51 10.62 3.09
N ASN A 174 -7.02 10.48 1.87
CA ASN A 174 -7.04 9.21 1.15
C ASN A 174 -5.84 9.05 0.22
N HIS A 175 -5.54 7.80 -0.12
CA HIS A 175 -4.44 7.43 -1.00
C HIS A 175 -4.73 7.71 -2.47
N ASN A 176 -3.74 8.25 -3.18
CA ASN A 176 -3.63 8.12 -4.62
C ASN A 176 -2.15 7.93 -5.02
N PRO A 177 -1.80 6.86 -5.75
CA PRO A 177 -0.40 6.56 -6.03
C PRO A 177 0.25 7.51 -7.05
N THR A 178 -0.55 8.30 -7.76
CA THR A 178 -0.03 9.32 -8.70
C THR A 178 0.45 10.60 -8.00
N TYR A 179 0.16 10.73 -6.70
CA TYR A 179 0.53 11.90 -5.91
C TYR A 179 1.91 11.70 -5.29
N LYS A 180 2.71 12.76 -5.30
CA LYS A 180 3.93 12.82 -4.48
C LYS A 180 3.67 13.73 -3.31
N THR A 181 3.85 13.17 -2.12
CA THR A 181 3.57 13.84 -0.87
C THR A 181 4.79 13.72 0.01
N SER A 182 5.22 14.84 0.60
CA SER A 182 6.16 14.81 1.70
C SER A 182 5.45 15.24 2.97
N ALA A 183 5.78 14.56 4.04
CA ALA A 183 5.45 14.99 5.37
C ALA A 183 6.75 15.33 6.09
N ARG A 184 6.76 16.48 6.79
CA ARG A 184 7.90 16.89 7.59
C ARG A 184 7.41 17.38 8.94
N VAL A 185 8.25 17.14 9.94
CA VAL A 185 8.11 17.74 11.25
C VAL A 185 8.94 19.02 11.23
N GLU A 186 8.29 20.16 11.26
CA GLU A 186 8.96 21.45 11.38
C GLU A 186 9.08 21.87 12.86
N GLU A 187 10.24 22.39 13.24
CA GLU A 187 10.34 23.21 14.46
C GLU A 187 9.52 24.48 14.22
N SER A 188 8.53 24.78 15.08
CA SER A 188 7.81 26.04 14.91
C SER A 188 8.78 27.23 14.97
N LYS A 189 8.44 28.33 14.30
CA LYS A 189 9.16 29.61 14.41
C LYS A 189 9.11 30.23 15.82
N ARG A 190 8.53 29.53 16.81
CA ARG A 190 8.59 29.84 18.24
C ARG A 190 9.51 28.81 18.89
N LEU A 191 10.64 29.28 19.40
CA LEU A 191 11.67 28.49 20.08
C LEU A 191 11.12 27.79 21.34
N MET A 192 10.40 26.69 21.18
CA MET A 192 10.00 25.72 22.20
C MET A 192 10.01 24.34 21.54
N LEU A 193 10.76 23.39 22.11
CA LEU A 193 10.94 22.02 21.59
C LEU A 193 9.61 21.23 21.47
N ASP A 194 8.56 21.70 22.16
CA ASP A 194 7.23 21.08 22.24
C ASP A 194 6.26 21.51 21.12
N ASP A 195 6.65 22.46 20.25
CA ASP A 195 5.79 23.06 19.21
C ASP A 195 6.07 22.48 17.80
N GLN A 196 6.20 21.16 17.67
CA GLN A 196 6.45 20.52 16.36
C GLN A 196 5.16 20.32 15.56
N VAL A 197 5.20 20.63 14.25
CA VAL A 197 4.03 20.58 13.34
C VAL A 197 4.27 19.60 12.20
N PHE A 198 3.33 18.67 11.98
CA PHE A 198 3.33 17.78 10.81
C PHE A 198 2.60 18.42 9.63
N GLY A 199 3.35 18.81 8.59
CA GLY A 199 2.83 19.50 7.40
C GLY A 199 2.85 18.62 6.16
N PHE A 200 1.78 18.69 5.35
CA PHE A 200 1.68 17.99 4.05
C PHE A 200 1.86 18.95 2.90
N PHE A 201 2.72 18.56 1.96
CA PHE A 201 3.17 19.45 0.89
C PHE A 201 3.01 18.79 -0.49
N LYS A 202 2.33 19.49 -1.41
CA LYS A 202 2.10 19.05 -2.80
C LYS A 202 3.31 19.38 -3.67
N GLY A 203 3.85 18.38 -4.38
CA GLY A 203 4.75 18.58 -5.53
C GLY A 203 4.01 18.37 -6.86
N GLY A 204 3.89 19.40 -7.71
CA GLY A 204 3.44 19.26 -9.11
C GLY A 204 2.48 20.34 -9.65
N ASN A 205 2.55 20.58 -10.97
CA ASN A 205 1.80 21.54 -11.81
C ASN A 205 0.31 21.19 -11.98
N ASP A 206 -0.41 20.92 -10.90
CA ASP A 206 -1.84 20.59 -10.99
C ASP A 206 -2.68 21.83 -10.67
N ASP A 207 -2.67 22.76 -11.63
CA ASP A 207 -3.41 24.04 -11.68
C ASP A 207 -4.91 23.86 -12.01
N GLN A 208 -5.40 22.62 -12.11
CA GLN A 208 -6.76 22.33 -12.60
C GLN A 208 -7.79 22.00 -11.51
N ARG A 209 -7.38 21.93 -10.24
CA ARG A 209 -8.32 21.61 -9.16
C ARG A 209 -9.38 22.70 -8.99
N LYS A 210 -10.53 22.30 -8.46
CA LYS A 210 -11.69 23.16 -8.26
C LYS A 210 -12.24 22.98 -6.85
N ALA A 211 -13.06 23.95 -6.45
CA ALA A 211 -13.81 23.87 -5.21
C ALA A 211 -14.62 22.55 -5.17
N GLY A 212 -14.56 21.83 -4.06
CA GLY A 212 -15.19 20.52 -3.89
C GLY A 212 -14.33 19.31 -4.27
N ASP A 213 -13.19 19.52 -4.93
CA ASP A 213 -12.27 18.42 -5.26
C ASP A 213 -11.64 17.84 -3.99
N GLU A 214 -11.43 16.53 -4.01
CA GLU A 214 -10.71 15.80 -2.96
C GLU A 214 -9.20 16.00 -3.08
N ILE A 215 -8.55 16.11 -1.91
CA ILE A 215 -7.11 16.17 -1.78
C ILE A 215 -6.62 14.80 -1.33
N PHE A 216 -5.87 14.15 -2.21
CA PHE A 216 -5.20 12.89 -1.94
C PHE A 216 -3.76 13.10 -1.49
N VAL A 217 -3.23 12.09 -0.82
CA VAL A 217 -1.81 11.92 -0.49
C VAL A 217 -1.31 10.58 -1.04
N SER A 218 0.00 10.41 -1.18
CA SER A 218 0.55 9.04 -1.27
C SER A 218 0.87 8.52 0.12
N TYR A 219 0.52 7.26 0.37
CA TYR A 219 0.86 6.57 1.62
C TYR A 219 2.27 5.97 1.55
N GLY A 220 2.85 5.91 0.36
CA GLY A 220 4.08 5.21 0.05
C GLY A 220 4.01 4.52 -1.31
N GLU A 221 5.14 3.98 -1.76
CA GLU A 221 5.25 3.14 -2.95
C GLU A 221 4.89 1.70 -2.57
N PHE A 222 3.62 1.46 -2.26
CA PHE A 222 3.11 0.15 -1.85
C PHE A 222 2.57 -0.64 -3.03
N ASP A 223 2.88 -1.94 -3.06
CA ASP A 223 2.25 -2.85 -4.02
C ASP A 223 0.79 -3.15 -3.66
N ASN A 224 0.04 -3.79 -4.55
CA ASN A 224 -1.37 -4.07 -4.29
C ASN A 224 -1.59 -5.07 -3.15
N VAL A 225 -0.65 -5.97 -2.86
CA VAL A 225 -0.74 -6.88 -1.72
C VAL A 225 -0.57 -6.12 -0.42
N GLU A 226 0.33 -5.15 -0.35
CA GLU A 226 0.52 -4.25 0.79
C GLU A 226 -0.67 -3.31 0.98
N LEU A 227 -1.15 -2.67 -0.09
CA LEU A 227 -2.34 -1.82 -0.03
C LEU A 227 -3.56 -2.60 0.49
N LEU A 228 -3.77 -3.81 -0.03
CA LEU A 228 -4.89 -4.65 0.34
C LEU A 228 -4.75 -5.17 1.78
N SER A 229 -3.55 -5.58 2.18
CA SER A 229 -3.29 -6.13 3.51
C SER A 229 -3.35 -5.08 4.62
N ASN A 230 -2.87 -3.87 4.35
CA ASN A 230 -2.73 -2.82 5.36
C ASN A 230 -3.89 -1.83 5.36
N TYR A 231 -4.59 -1.63 4.24
CA TYR A 231 -5.64 -0.61 4.10
C TYR A 231 -6.98 -1.14 3.57
N GLY A 232 -7.02 -2.38 3.06
CA GLY A 232 -8.26 -3.02 2.60
C GLY A 232 -8.75 -2.55 1.23
N PHE A 233 -7.88 -1.93 0.42
CA PHE A 233 -8.17 -1.55 -0.97
C PHE A 233 -6.95 -1.82 -1.85
N CYS A 234 -7.14 -1.82 -3.17
CA CYS A 234 -6.07 -1.86 -4.17
C CYS A 234 -6.56 -1.17 -5.45
N THR A 235 -5.68 -1.00 -6.45
CA THR A 235 -6.07 -0.40 -7.74
C THR A 235 -5.52 -1.20 -8.92
N VAL A 236 -6.24 -1.18 -10.05
CA VAL A 236 -5.79 -1.83 -11.29
C VAL A 236 -4.54 -1.13 -11.83
N GLU A 237 -4.49 0.19 -11.72
CA GLU A 237 -3.42 1.03 -12.26
C GLU A 237 -2.49 1.52 -11.15
N ASN A 238 -1.94 0.60 -10.37
CA ASN A 238 -0.94 0.93 -9.36
C ASN A 238 0.47 0.98 -9.99
N PRO A 239 1.12 2.15 -10.09
CA PRO A 239 2.46 2.32 -10.66
C PRO A 239 3.59 1.80 -9.78
N SER A 240 3.29 1.36 -8.56
CA SER A 240 4.25 0.70 -7.65
C SER A 240 3.94 -0.79 -7.50
N ASN A 241 3.04 -1.34 -8.32
CA ASN A 241 2.67 -2.74 -8.19
C ASN A 241 3.83 -3.66 -8.58
N ILE A 242 4.02 -4.71 -7.79
CA ILE A 242 4.88 -5.84 -8.11
C ILE A 242 4.09 -7.14 -7.95
N GLU A 243 4.42 -8.14 -8.75
CA GLU A 243 3.78 -9.45 -8.71
C GLU A 243 4.81 -10.57 -8.69
N GLN A 244 4.52 -11.62 -7.91
CA GLN A 244 5.38 -12.80 -7.80
C GLN A 244 4.95 -13.87 -8.79
N VAL A 245 5.93 -14.43 -9.50
CA VAL A 245 5.75 -15.59 -10.39
C VAL A 245 6.69 -16.71 -9.94
N LYS A 246 6.15 -17.92 -9.84
CA LYS A 246 6.91 -19.11 -9.43
C LYS A 246 7.29 -19.91 -10.67
N VAL A 247 8.56 -19.93 -11.02
CA VAL A 247 9.08 -20.67 -12.17
C VAL A 247 9.61 -22.02 -11.72
N ARG A 248 9.10 -23.10 -12.32
CA ARG A 248 9.48 -24.48 -11.97
C ARG A 248 10.26 -25.13 -13.10
N SER A 249 11.41 -25.70 -12.78
CA SER A 249 12.12 -26.63 -13.66
C SER A 249 12.18 -28.01 -13.01
N LEU A 250 12.06 -29.07 -13.82
CA LEU A 250 12.21 -30.45 -13.35
C LEU A 250 13.59 -30.69 -12.69
N ALA A 251 14.62 -29.96 -13.15
CA ALA A 251 15.97 -30.06 -12.64
C ALA A 251 16.15 -29.40 -11.25
N MET A 252 15.23 -28.52 -10.84
CA MET A 252 15.29 -27.77 -9.58
C MET A 252 14.64 -28.48 -8.39
N GLY A 253 14.14 -29.70 -8.59
CA GLY A 253 13.41 -30.44 -7.56
C GLY A 253 12.11 -29.74 -7.16
N THR A 254 11.85 -29.61 -5.86
CA THR A 254 10.56 -29.11 -5.34
C THR A 254 10.47 -27.59 -5.20
N ASN A 255 11.60 -26.87 -5.31
CA ASN A 255 11.67 -25.45 -4.98
C ASN A 255 11.60 -24.60 -6.26
N PRO A 256 10.53 -23.82 -6.48
CA PRO A 256 10.47 -22.89 -7.60
C PRO A 256 11.42 -21.71 -7.40
N THR A 257 11.93 -21.16 -8.50
CA THR A 257 12.49 -19.80 -8.51
C THR A 257 11.33 -18.80 -8.39
N ILE A 258 11.45 -17.82 -7.50
CA ILE A 258 10.45 -16.76 -7.38
C ILE A 258 11.00 -15.52 -8.09
N LEU A 259 10.31 -15.11 -9.15
CA LEU A 259 10.59 -13.89 -9.90
C LEU A 259 9.60 -12.80 -9.49
N ILE A 260 10.06 -11.55 -9.56
CA ILE A 260 9.26 -10.36 -9.34
C ILE A 260 9.10 -9.65 -10.67
N VAL A 261 7.85 -9.34 -11.02
CA VAL A 261 7.49 -8.52 -12.17
C VAL A 261 6.99 -7.18 -11.64
N ASP A 262 7.60 -6.07 -12.04
CA ASP A 262 7.10 -4.74 -11.68
C ASP A 262 6.11 -4.18 -12.71
N SER A 263 5.46 -3.07 -12.38
CA SER A 263 4.47 -2.41 -13.24
C SER A 263 5.01 -1.89 -14.57
N GLU A 264 6.33 -1.74 -14.70
CA GLU A 264 7.01 -1.36 -15.95
C GLU A 264 7.40 -2.59 -16.79
N GLY A 265 7.21 -3.80 -16.24
CA GLY A 265 7.53 -5.07 -16.89
C GLY A 265 8.97 -5.53 -16.68
N SER A 266 9.72 -4.90 -15.77
CA SER A 266 11.02 -5.43 -15.34
C SER A 266 10.81 -6.76 -14.63
N ILE A 267 11.71 -7.70 -14.87
CA ILE A 267 11.71 -9.02 -14.23
C ILE A 267 13.01 -9.17 -13.47
N ASP A 268 12.91 -9.27 -12.14
CA ASP A 268 14.05 -9.33 -11.23
C ASP A 268 13.85 -10.40 -10.13
N ASN A 269 14.91 -10.72 -9.39
CA ASN A 269 14.92 -11.68 -8.28
C ASN A 269 15.22 -10.99 -6.94
N ILE A 270 14.28 -10.21 -6.40
CA ILE A 270 14.53 -9.38 -5.20
C ILE A 270 14.85 -10.22 -3.94
N PHE A 271 14.46 -11.49 -3.88
CA PHE A 271 14.46 -12.28 -2.64
C PHE A 271 15.67 -13.19 -2.38
N ASN A 272 16.78 -13.11 -3.13
CA ASN A 272 18.06 -13.78 -2.83
C ASN A 272 18.03 -15.32 -2.59
N MET A 273 16.90 -16.01 -2.73
CA MET A 273 16.80 -17.44 -2.42
C MET A 273 17.12 -18.32 -3.64
N MET A 274 16.87 -17.85 -4.86
CA MET A 274 17.35 -18.41 -6.13
C MET A 274 17.42 -17.29 -7.17
N SER A 275 18.60 -17.01 -7.74
CA SER A 275 18.76 -16.00 -8.79
C SER A 275 18.42 -16.55 -10.16
N LEU A 276 18.29 -15.68 -11.17
CA LEU A 276 18.28 -16.11 -12.57
C LEU A 276 19.46 -17.04 -12.86
N ASP A 277 20.59 -16.89 -12.17
CA ASP A 277 21.75 -17.79 -12.30
C ASP A 277 21.45 -19.21 -11.82
N SER A 278 20.64 -19.37 -10.78
CA SER A 278 20.20 -20.71 -10.36
C SER A 278 19.34 -21.38 -11.42
N LEU A 279 18.49 -20.60 -12.10
CA LEU A 279 17.69 -21.10 -13.21
C LEU A 279 18.57 -21.46 -14.41
N ARG A 280 19.54 -20.61 -14.77
CA ARG A 280 20.56 -20.90 -15.80
C ARG A 280 21.28 -22.21 -15.53
N ILE A 281 21.84 -22.38 -14.32
CA ILE A 281 22.57 -23.58 -13.91
C ILE A 281 21.67 -24.81 -13.98
N SER A 282 20.39 -24.69 -13.57
CA SER A 282 19.47 -25.82 -13.60
C SER A 282 19.08 -26.27 -15.01
N LEU A 283 19.18 -25.39 -16.00
CA LEU A 283 18.85 -25.64 -17.40
C LEU A 283 20.11 -25.86 -18.26
N ALA A 284 21.31 -25.77 -17.68
CA ALA A 284 22.55 -25.94 -18.42
C ALA A 284 22.81 -27.43 -18.68
N SER A 285 23.27 -27.73 -19.90
CA SER A 285 23.78 -29.06 -20.24
C SER A 285 25.10 -29.36 -19.52
N GLU A 286 25.46 -30.66 -19.44
CA GLU A 286 26.73 -31.07 -18.83
C GLU A 286 27.94 -30.39 -19.51
N GLU A 287 27.92 -30.27 -20.85
CA GLU A 287 28.99 -29.61 -21.61
C GLU A 287 29.09 -28.11 -21.31
N GLU A 288 27.97 -27.44 -21.09
CA GLU A 288 27.94 -26.03 -20.70
C GLU A 288 28.46 -25.82 -19.28
N LEU A 289 28.09 -26.70 -18.35
CA LEU A 289 28.57 -26.67 -16.97
C LEU A 289 30.07 -26.96 -16.87
N GLU A 290 30.60 -27.88 -17.68
CA GLU A 290 32.03 -28.15 -17.75
C GLU A 290 32.86 -26.94 -18.23
N LYS A 291 32.28 -26.12 -19.11
CA LYS A 291 32.90 -24.88 -19.61
C LYS A 291 32.63 -23.67 -18.74
N TYR A 292 31.69 -23.79 -17.79
CA TYR A 292 31.29 -22.70 -16.92
C TYR A 292 32.25 -22.60 -15.73
N GLU A 293 33.23 -21.69 -15.83
CA GLU A 293 34.25 -21.47 -14.78
C GLU A 293 33.77 -20.60 -13.60
N GLY A 294 32.45 -20.40 -13.44
CA GLY A 294 31.89 -19.18 -12.83
C GLY A 294 32.19 -18.89 -11.35
N GLU A 295 32.72 -17.69 -11.09
CA GLU A 295 32.31 -16.83 -9.97
C GLU A 295 31.68 -15.55 -10.56
N GLY A 296 30.39 -15.58 -10.93
CA GLY A 296 29.66 -14.39 -11.39
C GLY A 296 28.32 -14.64 -12.09
N SER A 297 27.45 -13.62 -12.11
CA SER A 297 26.08 -13.61 -12.67
C SER A 297 26.01 -13.63 -14.22
N GLY A 298 26.93 -14.37 -14.85
CA GLY A 298 27.13 -14.38 -16.29
C GLY A 298 26.21 -15.35 -17.01
N LYS A 299 25.79 -14.95 -18.21
CA LYS A 299 25.21 -15.82 -19.24
C LYS A 299 26.06 -17.07 -19.46
N ILE A 300 25.45 -18.26 -19.43
CA ILE A 300 26.14 -19.54 -19.67
C ILE A 300 26.33 -19.77 -21.17
N SER A 301 25.24 -19.66 -21.95
CA SER A 301 25.26 -19.73 -23.42
C SER A 301 24.04 -19.00 -24.01
N GLU A 302 24.04 -18.78 -25.33
CA GLU A 302 22.84 -18.28 -26.04
C GLU A 302 21.66 -19.24 -25.91
N ALA A 303 21.90 -20.54 -26.09
CA ALA A 303 20.85 -21.55 -26.04
C ALA A 303 20.23 -21.65 -24.63
N ASN A 304 21.06 -21.59 -23.59
CA ASN A 304 20.61 -21.62 -22.19
C ASN A 304 19.77 -20.38 -21.82
N GLU A 305 20.12 -19.18 -22.31
CA GLU A 305 19.26 -18.00 -22.09
C GLU A 305 17.91 -18.17 -22.78
N ILE A 306 17.88 -18.65 -24.03
CA ILE A 306 16.63 -18.84 -24.77
C ILE A 306 15.74 -19.84 -24.03
N GLU A 307 16.29 -20.98 -23.59
CA GLU A 307 15.53 -21.97 -22.82
C GLU A 307 15.04 -21.42 -21.48
N MET A 308 15.87 -20.68 -20.75
CA MET A 308 15.50 -20.03 -19.51
C MET A 308 14.35 -19.05 -19.71
N TYR A 309 14.44 -18.14 -20.68
CA TYR A 309 13.38 -17.16 -20.93
C TYR A 309 12.14 -17.80 -21.55
N ALA A 310 12.25 -18.90 -22.28
CA ALA A 310 11.09 -19.68 -22.72
C ALA A 310 10.33 -20.30 -21.56
N LEU A 311 11.05 -20.83 -20.57
CA LEU A 311 10.42 -21.33 -19.35
C LEU A 311 9.74 -20.20 -18.56
N ILE A 312 10.42 -19.07 -18.38
CA ILE A 312 9.85 -17.89 -17.71
C ILE A 312 8.61 -17.39 -18.46
N ALA A 313 8.67 -17.30 -19.78
CA ALA A 313 7.56 -16.85 -20.62
C ALA A 313 6.34 -17.77 -20.47
N GLY A 314 6.52 -19.09 -20.48
CA GLY A 314 5.43 -20.04 -20.29
C GLY A 314 4.71 -19.88 -18.95
N GLU A 315 5.47 -19.82 -17.85
CA GLU A 315 4.92 -19.61 -16.49
C GLU A 315 4.25 -18.25 -16.34
N LEU A 316 4.78 -17.22 -17.00
CA LEU A 316 4.20 -15.89 -17.00
C LEU A 316 2.90 -15.83 -17.81
N GLU A 317 2.82 -16.49 -18.96
CA GLU A 317 1.59 -16.59 -19.76
C GLU A 317 0.47 -17.32 -19.00
N GLU A 318 0.80 -18.40 -18.30
CA GLU A 318 -0.15 -19.10 -17.42
C GLU A 318 -0.62 -18.19 -16.27
N ALA A 319 0.30 -17.49 -15.61
CA ALA A 319 -0.05 -16.58 -14.52
C ALA A 319 -0.92 -15.38 -14.99
N VAL A 320 -0.68 -14.85 -16.20
CA VAL A 320 -1.55 -13.83 -16.83
C VAL A 320 -2.95 -14.40 -17.06
N TYR A 321 -3.03 -15.60 -17.63
CA TYR A 321 -4.30 -16.27 -17.89
C TYR A 321 -5.09 -16.49 -16.60
N ASP A 322 -4.44 -17.04 -15.57
CA ASP A 322 -5.05 -17.32 -14.27
C ASP A 322 -5.56 -16.04 -13.60
N ALA A 323 -4.76 -14.97 -13.58
CA ALA A 323 -5.19 -13.69 -13.03
C ALA A 323 -6.43 -13.14 -13.77
N GLY A 324 -6.44 -13.20 -15.11
CA GLY A 324 -7.57 -12.76 -15.92
C GLY A 324 -8.83 -13.63 -15.78
N ALA A 325 -8.66 -14.95 -15.62
CA ALA A 325 -9.76 -15.87 -15.35
C ALA A 325 -10.34 -15.63 -13.94
N GLY A 326 -9.47 -15.50 -12.94
CA GLY A 326 -9.85 -15.23 -11.56
C GLY A 326 -10.55 -13.88 -11.39
N ALA A 327 -10.13 -12.83 -12.10
CA ALA A 327 -10.80 -11.54 -12.10
C ALA A 327 -12.25 -11.65 -12.62
N LYS A 328 -12.47 -12.40 -13.70
CA LYS A 328 -13.81 -12.66 -14.25
C LYS A 328 -14.65 -13.47 -13.26
N GLU A 329 -14.08 -14.50 -12.63
CA GLU A 329 -14.79 -15.30 -11.65
C GLU A 329 -15.13 -14.50 -10.39
N ALA A 330 -14.24 -13.62 -9.92
CA ALA A 330 -14.50 -12.71 -8.81
C ALA A 330 -15.66 -11.75 -9.13
N THR A 331 -15.70 -11.21 -10.36
CA THR A 331 -16.84 -10.40 -10.84
C THR A 331 -18.16 -11.18 -10.79
N LEU A 332 -18.16 -12.44 -11.23
CA LEU A 332 -19.35 -13.29 -11.18
C LEU A 332 -19.82 -13.60 -9.74
N ARG A 333 -18.91 -13.49 -8.77
CA ARG A 333 -19.18 -13.66 -7.33
C ARG A 333 -19.56 -12.35 -6.63
N ASP A 334 -19.69 -11.25 -7.37
CA ASP A 334 -19.90 -9.89 -6.82
C ASP A 334 -18.78 -9.45 -5.86
N ASP A 335 -17.56 -9.95 -6.07
CA ASP A 335 -16.37 -9.58 -5.30
C ASP A 335 -15.52 -8.58 -6.09
N LEU A 336 -15.95 -7.32 -6.05
CA LEU A 336 -15.29 -6.23 -6.77
C LEU A 336 -13.83 -6.04 -6.32
N LEU A 337 -13.55 -6.20 -5.02
CA LEU A 337 -12.22 -6.00 -4.47
C LEU A 337 -11.23 -7.05 -5.02
N LEU A 338 -11.61 -8.32 -5.04
CA LEU A 338 -10.79 -9.36 -5.64
C LEU A 338 -10.68 -9.22 -7.16
N SER A 339 -11.75 -8.79 -7.83
CA SER A 339 -11.68 -8.51 -9.26
C SER A 339 -10.65 -7.42 -9.56
N ILE A 340 -10.62 -6.34 -8.80
CA ILE A 340 -9.65 -5.24 -8.97
C ILE A 340 -8.23 -5.75 -8.69
N TYR A 341 -8.03 -6.49 -7.60
CA TYR A 341 -6.73 -7.07 -7.26
C TYR A 341 -6.17 -7.94 -8.41
N LEU A 342 -6.99 -8.88 -8.91
CA LEU A 342 -6.57 -9.80 -9.96
C LEU A 342 -6.41 -9.12 -11.33
N GLN A 343 -7.17 -8.05 -11.61
CA GLN A 343 -6.93 -7.21 -12.79
C GLN A 343 -5.61 -6.45 -12.70
N GLY A 344 -5.28 -5.89 -11.53
CA GLY A 344 -3.98 -5.26 -11.28
C GLY A 344 -2.83 -6.25 -11.49
N ARG A 345 -2.97 -7.46 -10.94
CA ARG A 345 -2.02 -8.56 -11.16
C ARG A 345 -1.88 -8.89 -12.64
N GLN A 346 -2.99 -9.15 -13.34
CA GLN A 346 -2.99 -9.47 -14.76
C GLN A 346 -2.23 -8.40 -15.56
N ARG A 347 -2.52 -7.12 -15.33
CA ARG A 347 -1.86 -6.00 -16.01
C ARG A 347 -0.35 -5.99 -15.78
N THR A 348 0.09 -6.11 -14.53
CA THR A 348 1.54 -6.13 -14.20
C THR A 348 2.25 -7.29 -14.89
N LEU A 349 1.66 -8.49 -14.87
CA LEU A 349 2.22 -9.67 -15.52
C LEU A 349 2.23 -9.54 -17.05
N GLU A 350 1.20 -8.93 -17.65
CA GLU A 350 1.14 -8.61 -19.08
C GLU A 350 2.26 -7.64 -19.50
N CYS A 351 2.59 -6.65 -18.66
CA CYS A 351 3.74 -5.77 -18.90
C CYS A 351 5.05 -6.58 -18.94
N GLY A 352 5.28 -7.47 -17.97
CA GLY A 352 6.45 -8.36 -17.97
C GLY A 352 6.52 -9.25 -19.22
N LEU A 353 5.38 -9.79 -19.64
CA LEU A 353 5.29 -10.64 -20.82
C LEU A 353 5.60 -9.87 -22.11
N ASN A 354 5.10 -8.65 -22.23
CA ASN A 354 5.38 -7.78 -23.37
C ASN A 354 6.85 -7.34 -23.40
N ALA A 355 7.46 -7.10 -22.24
CA ALA A 355 8.88 -6.81 -22.12
C ALA A 355 9.72 -8.00 -22.59
N LEU A 356 9.37 -9.24 -22.19
CA LEU A 356 10.03 -10.45 -22.70
C LEU A 356 9.84 -10.62 -24.22
N LYS A 357 8.64 -10.44 -24.75
CA LYS A 357 8.36 -10.50 -26.21
C LYS A 357 9.22 -9.53 -27.01
N THR A 358 9.46 -8.35 -26.45
CA THR A 358 10.30 -7.32 -27.07
C THR A 358 11.79 -7.67 -26.99
N LYS A 359 12.24 -8.19 -25.84
CA LYS A 359 13.65 -8.46 -25.56
C LYS A 359 14.16 -9.78 -26.16
N TYR A 360 13.30 -10.79 -26.22
CA TYR A 360 13.58 -12.16 -26.67
C TYR A 360 12.50 -12.64 -27.65
N PRO A 361 12.38 -12.02 -28.84
CA PRO A 361 11.34 -12.39 -29.81
C PRO A 361 11.45 -13.84 -30.29
N GLU A 362 12.63 -14.46 -30.24
CA GLU A 362 12.86 -15.86 -30.62
C GLU A 362 12.23 -16.90 -29.67
N VAL A 363 11.78 -16.46 -28.49
CA VAL A 363 11.08 -17.29 -27.49
C VAL A 363 9.59 -17.49 -27.84
N PHE A 364 9.01 -16.60 -28.67
CA PHE A 364 7.59 -16.53 -29.00
C PHE A 364 7.35 -16.80 -30.49
#